data_AF-A0A0A8H8W2-F1
#
_entry.id   AF-A0A0A8H8W2-F1
#
_cell.length_a   1.000
_cell.length_b   1.000
_cell.length_c   1.000
_cell.angle_alpha   90.00
_cell.angle_beta   90.00
_cell.angle_gamma   90.00
#
_symmetry.space_group_name_H-M   'P 1'
#
loop_
_entity.id
_entity.type
_entity.pdbx_description
1 polymer ?
#
loop_
_entity_poly.entity_id
_entity_poly.type
_entity_poly.pdbx_seq_one_letter_code
_entity_poly.pdbx_strand_id
1 'polypeptide(L)'
;MYENISNVFINHAFDILSQLNLDENSLKALSVLSKNDRKRYSINKSIPHFQALGLINKLLEKNILILEKSQEKPIVKNKRQKIKKELHSYSIQDKVVFKNQGLRFFFYFIYPNLNLIAMKKYNELIEIIQENLEKYQCFTFELLCKEFLTKKLKVEQVYSF
;
A
#
# COMPACT_ATOMS: atom_id res chain seq x y z
N MET A 1 21.97 -1.93 10.83
CA MET A 1 20.79 -1.64 9.95
C MET A 1 19.52 -2.26 10.50
N TYR A 2 19.51 -3.57 10.80
CA TYR A 2 18.33 -4.28 11.30
C TYR A 2 17.95 -3.97 12.76
N GLU A 3 18.89 -3.52 13.59
CA GLU A 3 18.59 -3.06 14.97
C GLU A 3 17.54 -1.94 15.02
N ASN A 4 17.58 -1.02 14.06
CA ASN A 4 16.58 0.06 13.98
C ASN A 4 15.19 -0.49 13.66
N ILE A 5 15.09 -1.57 12.87
CA ILE A 5 13.81 -2.22 12.59
C ILE A 5 13.23 -2.80 13.87
N SER A 6 14.08 -3.44 14.68
CA SER A 6 13.66 -3.96 15.98
C SER A 6 13.17 -2.85 16.90
N ASN A 7 13.96 -1.77 17.03
CA ASN A 7 13.66 -0.67 17.93
C ASN A 7 12.43 0.14 17.51
N VAL A 8 12.21 0.35 16.21
CA VAL A 8 11.10 1.18 15.71
C VAL A 8 9.81 0.36 15.58
N PHE A 9 9.90 -0.89 15.12
CA PHE A 9 8.72 -1.64 14.71
C PHE A 9 8.45 -2.87 15.57
N ILE A 10 9.45 -3.73 15.81
CA ILE A 10 9.20 -5.02 16.48
C ILE A 10 8.83 -4.81 17.95
N ASN A 11 9.62 -4.01 18.67
CA ASN A 11 9.43 -3.77 20.10
C ASN A 11 8.13 -3.01 20.40
N HIS A 12 7.65 -2.20 19.45
CA HIS A 12 6.44 -1.38 19.58
C HIS A 12 5.27 -1.88 18.73
N ALA A 13 5.31 -3.13 18.25
CA ALA A 13 4.34 -3.60 17.26
C ALA A 13 2.88 -3.54 17.77
N PHE A 14 2.67 -3.95 19.02
CA PHE A 14 1.35 -3.93 19.65
C PHE A 14 0.93 -2.51 20.07
N ASP A 15 1.88 -1.64 20.42
CA ASP A 15 1.63 -0.22 20.70
C ASP A 15 1.14 0.50 19.44
N ILE A 16 1.80 0.27 18.29
CA ILE A 16 1.40 0.82 16.99
C ILE A 16 -0.03 0.38 16.66
N LEU A 17 -0.37 -0.90 16.86
CA LEU A 17 -1.71 -1.41 16.59
C LEU A 17 -2.78 -0.79 17.48
N SER A 18 -2.51 -0.68 18.78
CA SER A 18 -3.46 -0.10 19.72
C SER A 18 -3.70 1.39 19.42
N GLN A 19 -2.65 2.14 19.08
CA GLN A 19 -2.75 3.56 18.71
C GLN A 19 -3.55 3.80 17.43
N LEU A 20 -3.48 2.90 16.45
CA LEU A 20 -4.26 3.04 15.20
C LEU A 20 -5.77 2.91 15.44
N ASN A 21 -6.17 2.14 16.47
CA ASN A 21 -7.55 1.91 16.86
C ASN A 21 -8.46 1.60 15.64
N LEU A 22 -8.13 0.50 14.95
CA LEU A 22 -8.79 0.04 13.74
C LEU A 22 -9.45 -1.32 13.98
N ASP A 23 -10.58 -1.53 13.30
CA ASP A 23 -11.23 -2.84 13.25
C ASP A 23 -10.43 -3.83 12.40
N GLU A 24 -10.72 -5.12 12.58
CA GLU A 24 -9.99 -6.21 11.93
C GLU A 24 -10.00 -6.12 10.40
N ASN A 25 -11.12 -5.71 9.80
CA ASN A 25 -11.22 -5.58 8.34
C ASN A 25 -10.33 -4.42 7.85
N SER A 26 -10.30 -3.31 8.58
CA SER A 26 -9.40 -2.18 8.26
C SER A 26 -7.93 -2.61 8.31
N LEU A 27 -7.53 -3.41 9.31
CA LEU A 27 -6.18 -3.94 9.43
C LEU A 27 -5.83 -4.91 8.28
N LYS A 28 -6.75 -5.82 7.94
CA LYS A 28 -6.62 -6.73 6.80
C LYS A 28 -6.49 -5.98 5.47
N ALA A 29 -7.29 -4.94 5.27
CA ALA A 29 -7.22 -4.10 4.07
C ALA A 29 -5.85 -3.44 3.92
N LEU A 30 -5.31 -2.86 4.99
CA LEU A 30 -3.99 -2.23 4.97
C LEU A 30 -2.88 -3.26 4.69
N SER A 31 -2.98 -4.45 5.28
CA SER A 31 -2.07 -5.58 4.97
C SER A 31 -2.09 -5.92 3.47
N VAL A 32 -3.28 -6.07 2.87
CA VAL A 32 -3.42 -6.33 1.43
C VAL A 32 -2.86 -5.18 0.59
N LEU A 33 -3.21 -3.94 0.92
CA LEU A 33 -2.79 -2.72 0.19
C LEU A 33 -1.29 -2.49 0.25
N SER A 34 -0.62 -2.89 1.32
CA SER A 34 0.83 -2.72 1.45
C SER A 34 1.63 -3.48 0.38
N LYS A 35 1.08 -4.61 -0.11
CA LYS A 35 1.76 -5.59 -0.98
C LYS A 35 1.38 -5.53 -2.46
N ASN A 36 0.34 -4.78 -2.84
CA ASN A 36 -0.23 -4.85 -4.19
C ASN A 36 0.05 -3.61 -5.04
N ASP A 37 -0.49 -3.61 -6.27
CA ASP A 37 -0.36 -2.54 -7.27
C ASP A 37 -1.12 -1.24 -6.91
N ARG A 38 -1.47 -1.03 -5.64
CA ARG A 38 -2.16 0.14 -5.10
C ARG A 38 -3.60 0.33 -5.60
N LYS A 39 -4.17 -0.68 -6.27
CA LYS A 39 -5.54 -0.63 -6.80
C LYS A 39 -6.54 -0.88 -5.68
N ARG A 40 -7.44 0.08 -5.41
CA ARG A 40 -8.40 -0.01 -4.30
C ARG A 40 -9.23 -1.31 -4.26
N TYR A 41 -9.60 -1.88 -5.41
CA TYR A 41 -10.41 -3.09 -5.46
C TYR A 41 -9.63 -4.38 -5.16
N SER A 42 -8.31 -4.33 -4.98
CA SER A 42 -7.50 -5.48 -4.58
C SER A 42 -7.97 -6.08 -3.26
N ILE A 43 -8.54 -5.26 -2.35
CA ILE A 43 -9.03 -5.72 -1.04
C ILE A 43 -10.27 -6.61 -1.16
N ASN A 44 -10.97 -6.56 -2.29
CA ASN A 44 -12.15 -7.40 -2.54
C ASN A 44 -11.80 -8.90 -2.59
N LYS A 45 -10.52 -9.25 -2.69
CA LYS A 45 -10.06 -10.65 -2.56
C LYS A 45 -10.23 -11.19 -1.13
N SER A 46 -10.26 -10.31 -0.13
CA SER A 46 -10.28 -10.69 1.29
C SER A 46 -11.42 -10.05 2.07
N ILE A 47 -12.11 -9.06 1.48
CA ILE A 47 -13.17 -8.27 2.12
C ILE A 47 -14.39 -8.27 1.19
N PRO A 48 -15.61 -8.47 1.71
CA PRO A 48 -16.82 -8.42 0.88
C PRO A 48 -16.97 -7.09 0.15
N HIS A 49 -17.41 -7.16 -1.12
CA HIS A 49 -17.47 -6.01 -2.02
C HIS A 49 -18.28 -4.83 -1.44
N PHE A 50 -19.40 -5.12 -0.77
CA PHE A 50 -20.26 -4.09 -0.18
C PHE A 50 -19.60 -3.31 0.97
N GLN A 51 -18.61 -3.90 1.64
CA GLN A 51 -17.88 -3.25 2.75
C GLN A 51 -16.62 -2.52 2.27
N ALA A 52 -16.01 -2.99 1.18
CA ALA A 52 -14.72 -2.52 0.72
C ALA A 52 -14.68 -1.01 0.43
N LEU A 53 -15.72 -0.46 -0.21
CA LEU A 53 -15.75 0.98 -0.52
C LEU A 53 -15.81 1.83 0.76
N GLY A 54 -16.72 1.50 1.68
CA GLY A 54 -16.86 2.22 2.95
C GLY A 54 -15.58 2.14 3.79
N LEU A 55 -14.90 0.99 3.74
CA LEU A 55 -13.64 0.78 4.42
C LEU A 55 -12.51 1.63 3.84
N ILE A 56 -12.37 1.71 2.50
CA ILE A 56 -11.39 2.59 1.86
C ILE A 56 -11.66 4.04 2.24
N ASN A 57 -12.91 4.50 2.19
CA ASN A 57 -13.28 5.86 2.56
C ASN A 57 -12.91 6.17 4.02
N LYS A 58 -13.21 5.26 4.94
CA LYS A 58 -12.80 5.37 6.35
C LYS A 58 -11.29 5.53 6.52
N LEU A 59 -10.49 4.77 5.76
CA LEU A 59 -9.02 4.84 5.82
C LEU A 59 -8.46 6.14 5.20
N LEU A 60 -9.14 6.70 4.20
CA LEU A 60 -8.83 8.00 3.62
C LEU A 60 -9.17 9.14 4.59
N GLU A 61 -10.36 9.10 5.21
CA GLU A 61 -10.80 10.08 6.22
C GLU A 61 -9.85 10.11 7.43
N LYS A 62 -9.37 8.94 7.86
CA LYS A 62 -8.34 8.82 8.91
C LYS A 62 -6.94 9.26 8.48
N ASN A 63 -6.73 9.74 7.25
CA ASN A 63 -5.44 10.16 6.71
C ASN A 63 -4.35 9.05 6.73
N ILE A 64 -4.74 7.78 6.81
CA ILE A 64 -3.79 6.66 6.72
C ILE A 64 -3.41 6.43 5.26
N LEU A 65 -4.41 6.55 4.38
CA LEU A 65 -4.27 6.43 2.95
C LEU A 65 -4.53 7.79 2.28
N ILE A 66 -3.98 7.95 1.09
CA ILE A 66 -4.21 9.08 0.18
C ILE A 66 -4.56 8.55 -1.22
N LEU A 67 -5.38 9.31 -1.94
CA LEU A 67 -5.70 9.01 -3.33
C LEU A 67 -4.68 9.66 -4.26
N GLU A 68 -4.10 8.86 -5.14
CA GLU A 68 -3.30 9.28 -6.27
C GLU A 68 -4.16 9.14 -7.54
N LYS A 69 -4.58 10.27 -8.11
CA LYS A 69 -5.43 10.27 -9.29
C LYS A 69 -4.72 9.63 -10.47
N SER A 70 -5.42 8.74 -11.17
CA SER A 70 -4.88 8.18 -12.40
C SER A 70 -4.79 9.25 -13.48
N GLN A 71 -3.66 9.27 -14.17
CA GLN A 71 -3.41 10.14 -15.32
C GLN A 71 -3.65 9.39 -16.65
N GLU A 72 -4.09 8.14 -16.58
CA GLU A 72 -4.40 7.33 -17.76
C GLU A 72 -5.57 7.97 -18.52
N LYS A 73 -5.43 8.08 -19.85
CA LYS A 73 -6.52 8.57 -20.69
C LYS A 73 -7.53 7.44 -20.93
N PRO A 74 -8.84 7.69 -20.79
CA PRO A 74 -9.85 6.69 -21.08
C PRO A 74 -9.75 6.23 -22.53
N ILE A 75 -9.96 4.93 -22.73
CA ILE A 75 -10.02 4.34 -24.07
C ILE A 75 -11.11 5.06 -24.86
N VAL A 76 -10.74 5.60 -26.02
CA VAL A 76 -11.69 6.22 -26.93
C VAL A 76 -12.60 5.12 -27.50
N LYS A 77 -13.87 5.13 -27.09
CA LYS A 77 -14.86 4.16 -27.57
C LYS A 77 -15.47 4.65 -28.88
N ASN A 78 -15.24 3.93 -29.98
CA ASN A 78 -16.01 4.13 -31.20
C ASN A 78 -17.30 3.32 -31.10
N LYS A 79 -18.47 3.98 -31.12
CA LYS A 79 -19.78 3.32 -31.01
C LYS A 79 -20.02 2.22 -32.07
N ARG A 80 -19.33 2.30 -33.21
CA ARG A 80 -19.46 1.35 -34.32
C ARG A 80 -18.48 0.17 -34.27
N GLN A 81 -17.53 0.16 -33.33
CA GLN A 81 -16.51 -0.88 -33.22
C GLN A 81 -16.56 -1.55 -31.85
N LYS A 82 -16.51 -2.89 -31.86
CA LYS A 82 -16.35 -3.65 -30.62
C LYS A 82 -14.97 -3.35 -30.01
N ILE A 83 -14.96 -3.20 -28.70
CA ILE A 83 -13.72 -3.07 -27.93
C ILE A 83 -12.93 -4.37 -28.08
N LYS A 84 -11.59 -4.27 -28.21
CA LYS A 84 -10.73 -5.47 -28.25
C LYS A 84 -10.89 -6.28 -26.97
N LYS A 85 -10.80 -7.61 -27.08
CA LYS A 85 -11.05 -8.51 -25.95
C LYS A 85 -10.18 -8.21 -24.73
N GLU A 86 -8.89 -7.89 -24.96
CA GLU A 86 -7.94 -7.51 -23.90
C GLU A 86 -8.35 -6.25 -23.11
N LEU A 87 -9.15 -5.35 -23.70
CA LEU A 87 -9.53 -4.07 -23.09
C LEU A 87 -10.86 -4.14 -22.34
N HIS A 88 -11.57 -5.28 -22.36
CA HIS A 88 -12.84 -5.42 -21.65
C HIS A 88 -12.72 -5.35 -20.13
N SER A 89 -11.63 -5.90 -19.59
CA SER A 89 -11.35 -5.88 -18.14
C SER A 89 -10.57 -4.64 -17.71
N TYR A 90 -10.05 -3.85 -18.66
CA TYR A 90 -9.28 -2.67 -18.37
C TYR A 90 -10.19 -1.56 -17.84
N SER A 91 -9.91 -1.14 -16.61
CA SER A 91 -10.57 -0.01 -15.98
C SER A 91 -9.51 0.90 -15.38
N ILE A 92 -9.63 2.18 -15.72
CA ILE A 92 -8.81 3.23 -15.13
C ILE A 92 -9.30 3.43 -13.71
N GLN A 93 -8.37 3.38 -12.77
CA GLN A 93 -8.66 3.47 -11.36
C GLN A 93 -7.60 4.34 -10.69
N ASP A 94 -8.05 5.22 -9.81
CA ASP A 94 -7.16 5.93 -8.90
C ASP A 94 -6.45 4.92 -8.00
N LYS A 95 -5.19 5.24 -7.69
CA LYS A 95 -4.36 4.44 -6.80
C LYS A 95 -4.50 4.94 -5.38
N VAL A 96 -4.31 4.04 -4.43
CA VAL A 96 -4.35 4.34 -3.01
C VAL A 96 -2.97 4.10 -2.44
N VAL A 97 -2.39 5.12 -1.82
CA VAL A 97 -1.03 5.10 -1.28
C VAL A 97 -1.08 5.33 0.21
N PHE A 98 -0.19 4.70 0.95
CA PHE A 98 0.01 5.03 2.35
C PHE A 98 0.58 6.44 2.48
N LYS A 99 -0.04 7.27 3.32
CA LYS A 99 0.48 8.61 3.63
C LYS A 99 1.85 8.53 4.30
N ASN A 100 2.04 7.53 5.15
CA ASN A 100 3.29 7.27 5.85
C ASN A 100 3.89 5.92 5.39
N GLN A 101 5.10 5.95 4.84
CA GLN A 101 5.78 4.75 4.34
C GLN A 101 6.23 3.80 5.47
N GLY A 102 6.47 4.30 6.68
CA GLY A 102 6.70 3.45 7.86
C GLY A 102 5.47 2.63 8.23
N LEU A 103 4.27 3.21 8.08
CA LEU A 103 3.00 2.49 8.23
C LEU A 103 2.83 1.43 7.13
N ARG A 104 3.22 1.74 5.89
CA ARG A 104 3.26 0.72 4.81
C ARG A 104 4.20 -0.42 5.16
N PHE A 105 5.41 -0.12 5.63
CA PHE A 105 6.38 -1.11 6.09
C PHE A 105 5.80 -2.01 7.17
N PHE A 106 5.17 -1.41 8.19
CA PHE A 106 4.52 -2.12 9.28
C PHE A 106 3.48 -3.12 8.77
N PHE A 107 2.58 -2.69 7.88
CA PHE A 107 1.57 -3.59 7.32
C PHE A 107 2.11 -4.62 6.31
N TYR A 108 3.26 -4.35 5.70
CA TYR A 108 3.92 -5.28 4.78
C TYR A 108 4.61 -6.43 5.51
N PHE A 109 5.39 -6.11 6.55
CA PHE A 109 6.30 -7.05 7.20
C PHE A 109 5.89 -7.44 8.62
N ILE A 110 5.39 -6.49 9.41
CA ILE A 110 5.24 -6.66 10.86
C ILE A 110 3.86 -7.24 11.19
N TYR A 111 2.81 -6.57 10.73
CA TYR A 111 1.43 -7.00 10.97
C TYR A 111 1.15 -8.44 10.53
N PRO A 112 1.61 -8.93 9.36
CA PRO A 112 1.38 -10.31 8.97
C PRO A 112 2.11 -11.34 9.84
N ASN A 113 3.13 -10.92 10.60
CA ASN A 113 4.04 -11.78 11.34
C ASN A 113 4.01 -11.52 12.86
N LEU A 114 2.93 -10.92 13.40
CA LEU A 114 2.78 -10.64 14.83
C LEU A 114 2.92 -11.90 15.70
N ASN A 115 2.54 -13.07 15.17
CA ASN A 115 2.70 -14.35 15.87
C ASN A 115 4.18 -14.66 16.16
N LEU A 116 5.09 -14.36 15.24
CA LEU A 116 6.53 -14.54 15.47
C LEU A 116 7.03 -13.62 16.59
N ILE A 117 6.51 -12.40 16.66
CA ILE A 117 6.83 -11.44 17.72
C ILE A 117 6.32 -11.96 19.07
N ALA A 118 5.07 -12.43 19.13
CA ALA A 118 4.50 -13.01 20.35
C ALA A 118 5.29 -14.24 20.85
N MET A 119 5.81 -15.05 19.92
CA MET A 119 6.66 -16.21 20.21
C MET A 119 8.14 -15.86 20.42
N LYS A 120 8.51 -14.57 20.39
CA LYS A 120 9.90 -14.07 20.50
C LYS A 120 10.85 -14.62 19.44
N LYS A 121 10.33 -15.03 18.29
CA LYS A 121 11.07 -15.54 17.12
C LYS A 121 11.52 -14.38 16.21
N TYR A 122 12.31 -13.46 16.77
CA TYR A 122 12.68 -12.25 16.04
C TYR A 122 13.65 -12.51 14.88
N ASN A 123 14.54 -13.49 15.00
CA ASN A 123 15.49 -13.84 13.94
C ASN A 123 14.75 -14.29 12.67
N GLU A 124 13.74 -15.16 12.80
CA GLU A 124 12.90 -15.60 11.68
C GLU A 124 12.20 -14.42 11.00
N LEU A 125 11.69 -13.45 11.78
CA LEU A 125 11.08 -12.24 11.22
C LEU A 125 12.10 -11.36 10.46
N ILE A 126 13.31 -11.21 11.00
CA ILE A 126 14.37 -10.44 10.33
C ILE A 126 14.79 -11.11 9.01
N GLU A 127 14.90 -12.44 8.98
CA GLU A 127 15.17 -13.19 7.73
C GLU A 127 14.09 -12.94 6.67
N ILE A 128 12.81 -13.04 7.04
CA ILE A 128 11.68 -12.74 6.13
C ILE A 128 11.78 -11.31 5.58
N ILE A 129 12.14 -10.35 6.42
CA ILE A 129 12.31 -8.95 6.01
C ILE A 129 13.46 -8.85 5.01
N GLN A 130 14.62 -9.45 5.31
CA GLN A 130 15.81 -9.41 4.46
C GLN A 130 15.54 -9.95 3.06
N GLU A 131 14.92 -11.13 2.97
CA GLU A 131 14.62 -11.80 1.69
C GLU A 131 13.66 -11.00 0.80
N ASN A 132 12.82 -10.15 1.40
CA ASN A 132 11.75 -9.44 0.70
C ASN A 132 11.93 -7.92 0.69
N LEU A 133 13.02 -7.39 1.27
CA LEU A 133 13.28 -5.96 1.37
C LEU A 133 13.47 -5.32 0.01
N GLU A 134 14.15 -6.01 -0.91
CA GLU A 134 14.41 -5.52 -2.26
C GLU A 134 13.11 -5.27 -3.04
N LYS A 135 12.15 -6.19 -2.94
CA LYS A 135 10.82 -6.02 -3.55
C LYS A 135 10.07 -4.83 -2.95
N TYR A 136 10.18 -4.64 -1.64
CA TYR A 136 9.54 -3.54 -0.94
C TYR A 136 10.11 -2.17 -1.32
N GLN A 137 11.44 -2.05 -1.41
CA GLN A 137 12.14 -0.77 -1.61
C GLN A 137 11.96 -0.18 -3.01
N CYS A 138 11.75 -1.00 -4.06
CA CYS A 138 11.60 -0.50 -5.44
C CYS A 138 10.55 0.62 -5.56
N PHE A 139 9.35 0.39 -5.03
CA PHE A 139 8.30 1.41 -5.08
C PHE A 139 8.61 2.62 -4.19
N THR A 140 9.25 2.41 -3.03
CA THR A 140 9.68 3.50 -2.15
C THR A 140 10.73 4.39 -2.84
N PHE A 141 11.66 3.79 -3.57
CA PHE A 141 12.66 4.50 -4.35
C PHE A 141 12.02 5.28 -5.51
N GLU A 142 11.06 4.70 -6.23
CA GLU A 142 10.28 5.40 -7.26
C GLU A 142 9.62 6.67 -6.70
N LEU A 143 8.96 6.56 -5.54
CA LEU A 143 8.33 7.70 -4.87
C LEU A 143 9.34 8.79 -4.48
N LEU A 144 10.49 8.40 -3.91
CA LEU A 144 11.53 9.34 -3.52
C LEU A 144 12.14 10.05 -4.74
N CYS A 145 12.36 9.33 -5.84
CA CYS A 145 12.84 9.93 -7.09
C CYS A 145 11.83 10.94 -7.66
N LYS A 146 10.53 10.62 -7.63
CA LYS A 146 9.47 11.57 -8.02
C LYS A 146 9.50 12.82 -7.16
N GLU A 147 9.55 12.67 -5.84
CA GLU A 147 9.59 13.80 -4.90
C GLU A 147 10.85 14.65 -5.10
N PHE A 148 12.01 14.01 -5.25
CA PHE A 148 13.28 14.67 -5.51
C PHE A 148 13.24 15.49 -6.80
N LEU A 149 12.82 14.89 -7.91
CA LEU A 149 12.76 15.57 -9.21
C LEU A 149 11.75 16.73 -9.19
N THR A 150 10.59 16.54 -8.56
CA THR A 150 9.58 17.59 -8.39
C THR A 150 10.18 18.81 -7.70
N LYS A 151 10.90 18.60 -6.58
CA LYS A 151 11.59 19.67 -5.85
C LYS A 151 12.73 20.29 -6.66
N LYS A 152 13.55 19.47 -7.31
CA LYS A 152 14.75 19.92 -8.04
C LYS A 152 14.40 20.75 -9.28
N LEU A 153 13.36 20.35 -10.01
CA LEU A 153 12.91 21.01 -11.24
C LEU A 153 11.87 22.11 -10.97
N LYS A 154 11.39 22.24 -9.72
CA LYS A 154 10.33 23.19 -9.32
C LYS A 154 9.06 23.05 -10.17
N VAL A 155 8.71 21.82 -10.51
CA VAL A 155 7.45 21.49 -11.19
C VAL A 155 6.41 21.04 -10.17
N GLU A 156 5.13 21.11 -10.51
CA GLU A 156 4.06 20.68 -9.59
C GLU A 156 4.11 19.16 -9.35
N GLN A 157 4.45 18.37 -10.38
CA GLN A 157 4.48 16.92 -10.28
C GLN A 157 5.37 16.28 -11.34
N VAL A 158 6.07 15.21 -10.96
CA VAL A 158 6.82 14.33 -11.87
C VAL A 158 6.12 12.98 -11.98
N TYR A 159 5.94 12.52 -13.22
CA TYR A 159 5.27 11.26 -13.53
C TYR A 159 6.28 10.16 -13.86
N SER A 160 5.95 8.93 -13.45
CA SER A 160 6.62 7.71 -13.92
C SER A 160 5.56 6.90 -14.64
N PHE A 161 5.82 6.56 -15.89
CA PHE A 161 4.95 5.73 -16.73
C PHE A 161 5.32 4.26 -16.59
#